data_AF-A0A2A2JYY4-F1
#
_entry.id   AF-A0A2A2JYY4-F1
#
_cell.length_a   1.000
_cell.length_b   1.000
_cell.length_c   1.000
_cell.angle_alpha   90.00
_cell.angle_beta   90.00
_cell.angle_gamma   90.00
#
_symmetry.space_group_name_H-M   'P 1'
#
loop_
_entity.id
_entity.type
_entity.pdbx_description
1 polymer ?
#
loop_
_entity_poly.entity_id
_entity_poly.type
_entity_poly.pdbx_seq_one_letter_code
_entity_poly.pdbx_strand_id
1 'polypeptide(L)'
;MFIFQIELVNAGVSSENVQISPQIFYRLLRHKYEEDIKRDQVCDNITCYAIADYLFQLGYIPYIYRAMLLQDAKEAEFSGAILKTPTDKTLNALDSSKWEIDHQWLASGPYEGTFGNAIFWALDIPDDKKDLEMSILMIGLGGGTFSSHIAWKYPKVNLTIVELSPLITKLAVDWFGIKDDERHRVIVNDGAEYLKEALYRGERFDAILLDATYSNRNNYITAPVKEFLDEDVIKNMGLLLGEDGNFYI
;
A
#
# COMPACT_ATOMS: atom_id res chain seq x y z
N MET A 1 34.88 5.06 -8.08
CA MET A 1 33.58 5.04 -8.78
C MET A 1 33.70 5.63 -10.17
N PHE A 2 34.26 6.84 -10.31
CA PHE A 2 34.57 7.45 -11.62
C PHE A 2 35.41 6.57 -12.56
N ILE A 3 36.43 5.87 -12.07
CA ILE A 3 37.35 5.09 -12.93
C ILE A 3 36.64 3.92 -13.65
N PHE A 4 35.75 3.20 -12.96
CA PHE A 4 35.03 2.04 -13.52
C PHE A 4 33.98 2.46 -14.56
N GLN A 5 33.35 3.62 -14.32
CA GLN A 5 32.35 4.18 -15.23
C GLN A 5 33.02 4.74 -16.50
N ILE A 6 34.23 5.31 -16.36
CA ILE A 6 35.05 5.80 -17.48
C ILE A 6 35.53 4.65 -18.37
N GLU A 7 35.97 3.52 -17.81
CA GLU A 7 36.42 2.36 -18.59
C GLU A 7 35.30 1.70 -19.41
N LEU A 8 34.08 1.60 -18.86
CA LEU A 8 32.92 1.02 -19.56
C LEU A 8 32.39 1.92 -20.68
N VAL A 9 32.35 3.24 -20.45
CA VAL A 9 31.94 4.22 -21.47
C VAL A 9 32.95 4.25 -22.63
N ASN A 10 34.25 4.14 -22.34
CA ASN A 10 35.30 4.07 -23.37
C ASN A 10 35.25 2.77 -24.21
N ALA A 11 34.61 1.70 -23.70
CA ALA A 11 34.49 0.41 -24.38
C ALA A 11 33.21 0.27 -25.24
N GLY A 12 32.37 1.30 -25.32
CA GLY A 12 31.11 1.26 -26.09
C GLY A 12 30.04 0.31 -25.54
N VAL A 13 30.25 -0.21 -24.32
CA VAL A 13 29.28 -1.04 -23.61
C VAL A 13 28.36 -0.11 -22.83
N SER A 14 27.05 -0.21 -23.06
CA SER A 14 26.07 0.45 -22.19
C SER A 14 26.32 -0.02 -20.75
N SER A 15 26.87 0.86 -19.91
CA SER A 15 27.26 0.57 -18.53
C SER A 15 26.08 0.19 -17.63
N GLU A 16 24.87 0.42 -18.13
CA GLU A 16 23.61 0.34 -17.40
C GLU A 16 23.17 -1.10 -17.08
N ASN A 17 23.49 -2.07 -17.95
CA ASN A 17 23.07 -3.47 -17.80
C ASN A 17 24.18 -4.39 -17.26
N VAL A 18 25.28 -3.82 -16.77
CA VAL A 18 26.40 -4.59 -16.23
C VAL A 18 25.98 -5.19 -14.88
N GLN A 19 26.00 -6.52 -14.80
CA GLN A 19 25.85 -7.26 -13.55
C GLN A 19 27.01 -6.93 -12.61
N ILE A 20 26.68 -6.63 -11.36
CA ILE A 20 27.63 -6.32 -10.29
C ILE A 20 27.42 -7.28 -9.12
N SER A 21 28.46 -7.49 -8.33
CA SER A 21 28.35 -8.38 -7.18
C SER A 21 27.34 -7.83 -6.15
N PRO A 22 26.66 -8.69 -5.39
CA PRO A 22 25.73 -8.25 -4.34
C PRO A 22 26.36 -7.25 -3.36
N GLN A 23 27.63 -7.43 -2.98
CA GLN A 23 28.34 -6.52 -2.08
C GLN A 23 28.49 -5.12 -2.69
N ILE A 24 28.82 -5.04 -3.99
CA ILE A 24 28.94 -3.76 -4.70
C ILE A 24 27.55 -3.13 -4.84
N PHE A 25 26.53 -3.90 -5.22
CA PHE A 25 25.16 -3.42 -5.34
C PHE A 25 24.66 -2.76 -4.06
N TYR A 26 24.75 -3.45 -2.92
CA TYR A 26 24.27 -2.91 -1.64
C TYR A 26 25.09 -1.71 -1.15
N ARG A 27 26.40 -1.65 -1.46
CA ARG A 27 27.21 -0.46 -1.17
C ARG A 27 26.76 0.75 -1.98
N LEU A 28 26.49 0.55 -3.28
CA LEU A 28 25.99 1.61 -4.15
C LEU A 28 24.58 2.05 -3.77
N LEU A 29 23.71 1.10 -3.40
CA LEU A 29 22.37 1.38 -2.91
C LEU A 29 22.44 2.25 -1.65
N ARG A 30 23.28 1.91 -0.67
CA ARG A 30 23.50 2.73 0.54
C ARG A 30 23.88 4.16 0.20
N HIS A 31 24.93 4.32 -0.59
CA HIS A 31 25.41 5.64 -0.97
C HIS A 31 24.34 6.47 -1.70
N LYS A 32 23.57 5.84 -2.61
CA LYS A 32 22.50 6.51 -3.34
C LYS A 32 21.40 7.05 -2.42
N TYR A 33 20.86 6.24 -1.51
CA TYR A 33 19.73 6.65 -0.66
C TYR A 33 20.16 7.35 0.64
N GLU A 34 21.45 7.43 0.95
CA GLU A 34 22.00 8.35 1.97
C GLU A 34 22.07 9.79 1.47
N GLU A 35 22.25 10.01 0.16
CA GLU A 35 22.47 11.33 -0.44
C GLU A 35 21.25 11.85 -1.23
N ASP A 36 20.53 10.97 -1.93
CA ASP A 36 19.40 11.32 -2.81
C ASP A 36 18.10 10.62 -2.36
N ILE A 37 17.38 11.23 -1.40
CA ILE A 37 15.99 10.83 -1.15
C ILE A 37 15.15 11.35 -2.31
N LYS A 38 14.82 10.46 -3.26
CA LYS A 38 13.91 10.76 -4.36
C LYS A 38 12.54 11.12 -3.78
N ARG A 39 12.01 12.28 -4.17
CA ARG A 39 10.70 12.78 -3.74
C ARG A 39 9.89 13.20 -4.96
N ASP A 40 8.92 12.39 -5.33
CA ASP A 40 7.97 12.75 -6.38
C ASP A 40 6.70 13.31 -5.72
N GLN A 41 6.47 14.61 -5.90
CA GLN A 41 5.29 15.28 -5.35
C GLN A 41 4.13 15.22 -6.35
N VAL A 42 2.95 14.85 -5.85
CA VAL A 42 1.71 14.79 -6.62
C VAL A 42 0.61 15.45 -5.80
N CYS A 43 -0.12 16.37 -6.40
CA CYS A 43 -1.15 17.15 -5.73
C CYS A 43 -2.45 17.16 -6.54
N ASP A 44 -3.57 17.34 -5.86
CA ASP A 44 -4.81 17.83 -6.44
C ASP A 44 -5.08 19.26 -5.94
N ASN A 45 -6.33 19.72 -6.06
CA ASN A 45 -6.72 21.07 -5.63
C ASN A 45 -6.84 21.20 -4.09
N ILE A 46 -6.76 20.11 -3.34
CA ILE A 46 -7.08 20.02 -1.91
C ILE A 46 -5.84 19.60 -1.11
N THR A 47 -5.10 18.60 -1.58
CA THR A 47 -4.04 17.92 -0.83
C THR A 47 -2.83 17.61 -1.69
N CYS A 48 -1.64 17.68 -1.10
CA CYS A 48 -0.39 17.25 -1.71
C CYS A 48 0.24 16.04 -1.00
N TYR A 49 0.72 15.07 -1.78
CA TYR A 49 1.49 13.93 -1.31
C TYR A 49 2.89 13.93 -1.92
N ALA A 50 3.87 13.41 -1.17
CA ALA A 50 5.19 13.08 -1.71
C ALA A 50 5.43 11.58 -1.57
N ILE A 51 5.97 10.97 -2.62
CA ILE A 51 6.44 9.59 -2.60
C ILE A 51 7.94 9.60 -2.34
N ALA A 52 8.37 8.90 -1.29
CA ALA A 52 9.76 8.83 -0.89
C ALA A 52 10.20 7.39 -0.62
N ASP A 53 11.36 7.02 -1.14
CA ASP A 53 11.97 5.72 -0.92
C ASP A 53 13.12 5.84 0.09
N TYR A 54 13.02 5.10 1.19
CA TYR A 54 13.96 5.12 2.30
C TYR A 54 14.70 3.80 2.41
N LEU A 55 16.01 3.89 2.66
CA LEU A 55 16.80 2.71 2.96
C LEU A 55 16.72 2.37 4.45
N PHE A 56 16.25 1.16 4.74
CA PHE A 56 16.28 0.58 6.07
C PHE A 56 17.15 -0.68 6.10
N GLN A 57 17.41 -1.18 7.30
CA GLN A 57 18.23 -2.36 7.50
C GLN A 57 17.58 -3.32 8.51
N LEU A 58 17.39 -4.57 8.11
CA LEU A 58 16.96 -5.65 8.98
C LEU A 58 18.12 -6.66 9.11
N GLY A 59 18.80 -6.66 10.25
CA GLY A 59 20.03 -7.42 10.43
C GLY A 59 21.13 -6.95 9.47
N TYR A 60 21.57 -7.82 8.56
CA TYR A 60 22.62 -7.51 7.56
C TYR A 60 22.07 -7.18 6.17
N ILE A 61 20.77 -7.32 5.96
CA ILE A 61 20.14 -7.15 4.64
C ILE A 61 19.46 -5.78 4.61
N PRO A 62 19.91 -4.86 3.74
CA PRO A 62 19.20 -3.61 3.52
C PRO A 62 17.94 -3.85 2.68
N TYR A 63 16.91 -3.05 2.91
CA TYR A 63 15.69 -3.04 2.12
C TYR A 63 15.23 -1.60 1.88
N ILE A 64 14.43 -1.40 0.84
CA ILE A 64 13.84 -0.09 0.53
C ILE A 64 12.39 -0.09 1.00
N TYR A 65 12.01 0.99 1.66
CA TYR A 65 10.66 1.28 2.11
C TYR A 65 10.13 2.49 1.37
N ARG A 66 9.02 2.32 0.65
CA ARG A 66 8.31 3.41 0.00
C ARG A 66 7.28 3.98 0.94
N ALA A 67 7.32 5.29 1.18
CA ALA A 67 6.32 6.00 1.96
C ALA A 67 5.58 7.01 1.06
N MET A 68 4.27 7.10 1.29
CA MET A 68 3.41 8.17 0.82
C MET A 68 3.21 9.15 1.98
N LEU A 69 3.74 10.35 1.81
CA LEU A 69 3.82 11.37 2.85
C LEU A 69 2.86 12.50 2.55
N LEU A 70 2.04 12.84 3.52
CA LEU A 70 1.13 13.96 3.44
C LEU A 70 1.89 15.27 3.68
N GLN A 71 2.01 16.11 2.65
CA GLN A 71 2.81 17.33 2.72
C GLN A 71 2.20 18.36 3.68
N ASP A 72 0.87 18.50 3.66
CA ASP A 72 0.15 19.48 4.48
C ASP A 72 0.16 19.16 5.99
N ALA A 73 0.61 17.95 6.36
CA ALA A 73 0.68 17.48 7.75
C ALA A 73 2.12 17.21 8.21
N LYS A 74 3.08 18.09 7.88
CA LYS A 74 4.50 17.97 8.24
C LYS A 74 5.14 16.67 7.74
N GLU A 75 4.81 16.26 6.51
CA GLU A 75 5.29 15.01 5.91
C GLU A 75 4.93 13.77 6.74
N ALA A 76 3.79 13.80 7.44
CA ALA A 76 3.33 12.62 8.15
C ALA A 76 3.05 11.49 7.17
N GLU A 77 3.49 10.29 7.54
CA GLU A 77 3.23 9.10 6.74
C GLU A 77 1.72 8.82 6.70
N PHE A 78 1.23 8.63 5.48
CA PHE A 78 -0.15 8.27 5.18
C PHE A 78 -0.27 6.81 4.77
N SER A 79 0.73 6.26 4.07
CA SER A 79 0.83 4.83 3.78
C SER A 79 2.27 4.46 3.43
N GLY A 80 2.62 3.18 3.53
CA GLY A 80 3.92 2.70 3.08
C GLY A 80 3.96 1.22 2.78
N ALA A 81 5.06 0.79 2.17
CA ALA A 81 5.30 -0.60 1.78
C ALA A 81 6.79 -0.90 1.57
N ILE A 82 7.18 -2.16 1.76
CA ILE A 82 8.51 -2.66 1.37
C ILE A 82 8.55 -2.91 -0.13
N LEU A 83 9.68 -2.60 -0.77
CA LEU A 83 9.94 -2.93 -2.16
C LEU A 83 10.68 -4.26 -2.30
N LYS A 84 10.31 -5.06 -3.30
CA LYS A 84 11.07 -6.26 -3.68
C LYS A 84 12.42 -5.84 -4.23
N THR A 85 13.48 -6.31 -3.58
CA THR A 85 14.83 -6.04 -4.08
C THR A 85 15.04 -6.83 -5.39
N PRO A 86 15.51 -6.18 -6.48
CA PRO A 86 15.75 -6.86 -7.75
C PRO A 86 16.73 -8.02 -7.60
N THR A 87 16.44 -9.11 -8.29
CA THR A 87 17.32 -10.29 -8.35
C THR A 87 18.49 -10.03 -9.29
N ASP A 88 18.28 -9.27 -10.36
CA ASP A 88 19.29 -8.77 -11.27
C ASP A 88 20.03 -7.58 -10.65
N LYS A 89 21.22 -7.83 -10.11
CA LYS A 89 22.05 -6.79 -9.50
C LYS A 89 22.78 -6.00 -10.58
N THR A 90 22.09 -5.09 -11.26
CA THR A 90 22.67 -4.18 -12.27
C THR A 90 22.75 -2.75 -11.74
N LEU A 91 23.46 -1.86 -12.44
CA LEU A 91 23.47 -0.43 -12.10
C LEU A 91 22.09 0.21 -12.31
N ASN A 92 21.37 -0.17 -13.37
CA ASN A 92 19.99 0.29 -13.59
C ASN A 92 19.02 -0.16 -12.50
N ALA A 93 19.25 -1.34 -11.92
CA ALA A 93 18.45 -1.84 -10.81
C ALA A 93 18.62 -1.05 -9.51
N LEU A 94 19.51 -0.04 -9.43
CA LEU A 94 19.61 0.86 -8.27
C LEU A 94 18.48 1.92 -8.21
N ASP A 95 17.66 2.06 -9.25
CA ASP A 95 16.49 2.95 -9.27
C ASP A 95 15.26 2.26 -8.68
N SER A 96 14.96 2.57 -7.40
CA SER A 96 13.87 1.95 -6.65
C SER A 96 12.49 2.36 -7.16
N SER A 97 12.37 3.47 -7.90
CA SER A 97 11.09 3.87 -8.50
C SER A 97 10.53 2.84 -9.49
N LYS A 98 11.38 1.92 -9.95
CA LYS A 98 11.01 0.81 -10.84
C LYS A 98 10.78 -0.51 -10.11
N TRP A 99 11.00 -0.57 -8.80
CA TRP A 99 10.87 -1.80 -8.03
C TRP A 99 9.39 -2.05 -7.70
N GLU A 100 9.00 -3.32 -7.74
CA GLU A 100 7.67 -3.75 -7.34
C GLU A 100 7.51 -3.69 -5.81
N ILE A 101 6.28 -3.50 -5.33
CA ILE A 101 5.94 -3.70 -3.93
C ILE A 101 6.07 -5.17 -3.55
N ASP A 102 6.62 -5.46 -2.37
CA ASP A 102 6.63 -6.79 -1.77
C ASP A 102 5.36 -7.02 -0.95
N HIS A 103 4.31 -7.49 -1.63
CA HIS A 103 3.02 -7.78 -1.01
C HIS A 103 3.07 -8.90 0.04
N GLN A 104 4.20 -9.60 0.24
CA GLN A 104 4.35 -10.59 1.31
C GLN A 104 4.44 -9.95 2.68
N TRP A 105 4.88 -8.69 2.74
CA TRP A 105 5.12 -7.99 3.99
C TRP A 105 4.14 -6.84 4.14
N LEU A 106 3.33 -6.92 5.20
CA LEU A 106 2.65 -5.75 5.75
C LEU A 106 3.65 -4.95 6.57
N ALA A 107 4.51 -4.25 5.87
CA ALA A 107 5.46 -3.37 6.49
C ALA A 107 4.90 -1.97 6.45
N SER A 108 4.50 -1.50 7.62
CA SER A 108 4.54 -0.10 7.97
C SER A 108 4.56 -0.06 9.50
N GLY A 109 5.76 0.20 10.03
CA GLY A 109 6.06 0.24 11.46
C GLY A 109 5.58 -0.93 12.34
N PRO A 110 5.69 -0.79 13.67
CA PRO A 110 5.09 -1.71 14.63
C PRO A 110 3.56 -1.64 14.67
N TYR A 111 2.92 -0.63 14.04
CA TYR A 111 1.48 -0.39 14.12
C TYR A 111 0.71 -1.21 13.06
N GLU A 112 0.94 -1.02 11.77
CA GLU A 112 0.19 -1.75 10.74
C GLU A 112 0.67 -3.19 10.56
N GLY A 113 1.95 -3.49 10.83
CA GLY A 113 2.44 -4.87 10.87
C GLY A 113 1.80 -5.70 11.99
N THR A 114 1.50 -5.08 13.14
CA THR A 114 0.78 -5.74 14.23
C THR A 114 -0.73 -5.74 13.98
N PHE A 115 -1.28 -4.62 13.48
CA PHE A 115 -2.70 -4.45 13.24
C PHE A 115 -3.20 -5.32 12.08
N GLY A 116 -2.45 -5.38 10.98
CA GLY A 116 -2.77 -6.25 9.85
C GLY A 116 -2.72 -7.73 10.23
N ASN A 117 -1.71 -8.15 11.00
CA ASN A 117 -1.65 -9.50 11.55
C ASN A 117 -2.79 -9.77 12.55
N ALA A 118 -3.19 -8.77 13.36
CA ALA A 118 -4.31 -8.88 14.27
C ALA A 118 -5.65 -9.00 13.54
N ILE A 119 -5.87 -8.25 12.45
CA ILE A 119 -7.05 -8.42 11.59
C ILE A 119 -7.05 -9.82 10.98
N PHE A 120 -5.91 -10.34 10.51
CA PHE A 120 -5.86 -11.72 10.01
C PHE A 120 -6.20 -12.77 11.06
N TRP A 121 -5.70 -12.61 12.28
CA TRP A 121 -6.07 -13.50 13.38
C TRP A 121 -7.54 -13.35 13.78
N ALA A 122 -8.07 -12.13 13.73
CA ALA A 122 -9.46 -11.84 14.08
C ALA A 122 -10.45 -12.24 12.98
N LEU A 123 -10.01 -12.34 11.73
CA LEU A 123 -10.77 -12.98 10.64
C LEU A 123 -10.78 -14.51 10.77
N ASP A 124 -10.02 -15.07 11.71
CA ASP A 124 -9.84 -16.52 11.92
C ASP A 124 -9.53 -17.28 10.62
N ILE A 125 -8.76 -16.65 9.73
CA ILE A 125 -8.36 -17.28 8.47
C ILE A 125 -7.06 -18.04 8.71
N PRO A 126 -7.06 -19.38 8.61
CA PRO A 126 -5.83 -20.16 8.72
C PRO A 126 -4.85 -19.81 7.60
N ASP A 127 -3.57 -19.70 7.92
CA ASP A 127 -2.51 -19.32 6.99
C ASP A 127 -2.40 -20.25 5.75
N ASP A 128 -2.88 -21.48 5.85
CA ASP A 128 -2.83 -22.50 4.79
C ASP A 128 -4.07 -22.51 3.88
N LYS A 129 -5.11 -21.73 4.19
CA LYS A 129 -6.39 -21.72 3.46
C LYS A 129 -6.39 -20.82 2.22
N LYS A 130 -5.50 -21.10 1.26
CA LYS A 130 -5.45 -20.38 -0.04
C LYS A 130 -6.72 -20.49 -0.89
N ASP A 131 -7.52 -21.53 -0.65
CA ASP A 131 -8.77 -21.78 -1.35
C ASP A 131 -10.00 -21.13 -0.69
N LEU A 132 -9.80 -20.31 0.34
CA LEU A 132 -10.89 -19.60 1.02
C LEU A 132 -11.58 -18.62 0.07
N GLU A 133 -12.89 -18.76 -0.06
CA GLU A 133 -13.75 -17.80 -0.75
C GLU A 133 -14.48 -16.97 0.29
N MET A 134 -14.25 -15.66 0.26
CA MET A 134 -14.94 -14.68 1.10
C MET A 134 -15.12 -13.40 0.29
N SER A 135 -16.15 -12.61 0.62
CA SER A 135 -16.36 -11.27 0.10
C SER A 135 -16.10 -10.25 1.19
N ILE A 136 -15.11 -9.39 0.97
CA ILE A 136 -14.70 -8.36 1.93
C ILE A 136 -14.93 -6.98 1.32
N LEU A 137 -15.60 -6.11 2.06
CA LEU A 137 -15.67 -4.68 1.78
C LEU A 137 -14.63 -3.96 2.63
N MET A 138 -13.79 -3.14 2.01
CA MET A 138 -12.88 -2.24 2.69
C MET A 138 -13.24 -0.80 2.32
N ILE A 139 -13.36 0.07 3.31
CA ILE A 139 -13.59 1.50 3.11
C ILE A 139 -12.32 2.24 3.49
N GLY A 140 -11.72 2.92 2.52
CA GLY A 140 -10.37 3.48 2.58
C GLY A 140 -9.37 2.57 1.86
N LEU A 141 -8.55 3.14 0.96
CA LEU A 141 -7.52 2.41 0.22
C LEU A 141 -6.11 2.67 0.77
N GLY A 142 -5.79 3.94 1.06
CA GLY A 142 -4.41 4.32 1.32
C GLY A 142 -3.50 4.04 0.11
N GLY A 143 -2.30 3.51 0.36
CA GLY A 143 -1.46 2.92 -0.70
C GLY A 143 -1.92 1.52 -1.14
N GLY A 144 -2.96 0.96 -0.51
CA GLY A 144 -3.48 -0.38 -0.78
C GLY A 144 -2.55 -1.54 -0.42
N THR A 145 -1.54 -1.28 0.43
CA THR A 145 -0.62 -2.31 0.95
C THR A 145 -1.39 -3.44 1.64
N PHE A 146 -2.40 -3.09 2.44
CA PHE A 146 -3.20 -4.06 3.17
C PHE A 146 -4.06 -4.93 2.25
N SER A 147 -4.84 -4.31 1.37
CA SER A 147 -5.71 -5.02 0.43
C SER A 147 -4.91 -5.89 -0.54
N SER A 148 -3.75 -5.42 -1.01
CA SER A 148 -2.85 -6.21 -1.87
C SER A 148 -2.26 -7.42 -1.16
N HIS A 149 -1.95 -7.31 0.13
CA HIS A 149 -1.48 -8.45 0.90
C HIS A 149 -2.58 -9.51 1.05
N ILE A 150 -3.83 -9.09 1.31
CA ILE A 150 -4.99 -10.02 1.33
C ILE A 150 -5.10 -10.72 -0.03
N ALA A 151 -5.09 -9.97 -1.13
CA ALA A 151 -5.19 -10.53 -2.48
C ALA A 151 -4.04 -11.49 -2.82
N TRP A 152 -2.81 -11.17 -2.38
CA TRP A 152 -1.64 -12.04 -2.55
C TRP A 152 -1.75 -13.33 -1.74
N LYS A 153 -2.20 -13.23 -0.47
CA LYS A 153 -2.26 -14.35 0.47
C LYS A 153 -3.45 -15.27 0.19
N TYR A 154 -4.61 -14.70 -0.14
CA TYR A 154 -5.89 -15.38 -0.37
C TYR A 154 -6.48 -15.03 -1.74
N PRO A 155 -5.96 -15.63 -2.83
CA PRO A 155 -6.29 -15.23 -4.21
C PRO A 155 -7.75 -15.47 -4.63
N LYS A 156 -8.54 -16.16 -3.80
CA LYS A 156 -9.97 -16.41 -4.04
C LYS A 156 -10.89 -15.45 -3.28
N VAL A 157 -10.36 -14.62 -2.39
CA VAL A 157 -11.13 -13.59 -1.71
C VAL A 157 -11.53 -12.49 -2.69
N ASN A 158 -12.79 -12.09 -2.67
CA ASN A 158 -13.32 -10.98 -3.43
C ASN A 158 -13.25 -9.71 -2.57
N LEU A 159 -12.31 -8.83 -2.89
CA LEU A 159 -12.11 -7.55 -2.24
C LEU A 159 -12.80 -6.46 -3.04
N THR A 160 -13.66 -5.70 -2.37
CA THR A 160 -14.19 -4.42 -2.88
C THR A 160 -13.68 -3.31 -1.99
N ILE A 161 -12.86 -2.42 -2.53
CA ILE A 161 -12.28 -1.29 -1.82
C ILE A 161 -12.98 -0.03 -2.29
N VAL A 162 -13.48 0.79 -1.36
CA VAL A 162 -14.12 2.07 -1.65
C VAL A 162 -13.22 3.19 -1.16
N GLU A 163 -12.72 3.99 -2.09
CA GLU A 163 -11.82 5.12 -1.82
C GLU A 163 -12.49 6.42 -2.25
N LEU A 164 -12.46 7.43 -1.38
CA LEU A 164 -13.08 8.72 -1.66
C LEU A 164 -12.26 9.53 -2.68
N SER A 165 -10.93 9.45 -2.61
CA SER A 165 -10.02 10.31 -3.36
C SER A 165 -9.53 9.65 -4.66
N PRO A 166 -9.87 10.23 -5.83
CA PRO A 166 -9.29 9.79 -7.11
C PRO A 166 -7.76 9.92 -7.13
N LEU A 167 -7.20 10.89 -6.41
CA LEU A 167 -5.75 11.08 -6.32
C LEU A 167 -5.09 9.93 -5.55
N ILE A 168 -5.67 9.49 -4.44
CA ILE A 168 -5.16 8.35 -3.67
C ILE A 168 -5.19 7.08 -4.53
N THR A 169 -6.31 6.81 -5.22
CA THR A 169 -6.39 5.68 -6.15
C THR A 169 -5.31 5.73 -7.23
N LYS A 170 -5.08 6.91 -7.83
CA LYS A 170 -4.01 7.10 -8.82
C LYS A 170 -2.63 6.80 -8.23
N LEU A 171 -2.33 7.31 -7.04
CA LEU A 171 -1.05 7.10 -6.37
C LEU A 171 -0.85 5.62 -6.00
N ALA A 172 -1.89 4.94 -5.53
CA ALA A 172 -1.84 3.53 -5.20
C ALA A 172 -1.54 2.66 -6.45
N VAL A 173 -2.12 3.01 -7.61
CA VAL A 173 -1.79 2.34 -8.89
C VAL A 173 -0.35 2.63 -9.31
N ASP A 174 0.02 3.91 -9.40
CA ASP A 174 1.30 4.32 -9.99
C ASP A 174 2.52 3.94 -9.15
N TRP A 175 2.38 3.99 -7.82
CA TRP A 175 3.52 3.86 -6.89
C TRP A 175 3.46 2.61 -6.02
N PHE A 176 2.28 2.06 -5.77
CA PHE A 176 2.10 0.87 -4.94
C PHE A 176 1.65 -0.37 -5.73
N GLY A 177 1.49 -0.24 -7.05
CA GLY A 177 1.24 -1.37 -7.94
C GLY A 177 -0.12 -2.03 -7.71
N ILE A 178 -1.11 -1.26 -7.23
CA ILE A 178 -2.48 -1.74 -7.12
C ILE A 178 -3.00 -2.19 -8.48
N LYS A 179 -3.55 -3.40 -8.49
CA LYS A 179 -4.20 -4.00 -9.65
C LYS A 179 -5.70 -4.01 -9.41
N ASP A 180 -6.43 -3.32 -10.26
CA ASP A 180 -7.89 -3.42 -10.31
C ASP A 180 -8.25 -4.61 -11.21
N ASP A 181 -8.81 -5.66 -10.62
CA ASP A 181 -9.17 -6.90 -11.30
C ASP A 181 -10.51 -7.47 -10.81
N GLU A 182 -10.93 -8.63 -11.34
CA GLU A 182 -12.25 -9.22 -11.04
C GLU A 182 -12.47 -9.46 -9.54
N ARG A 183 -11.40 -9.75 -8.78
CA ARG A 183 -11.44 -10.13 -7.36
C ARG A 183 -10.80 -9.08 -6.45
N HIS A 184 -10.11 -8.09 -6.97
CA HIS A 184 -9.59 -6.95 -6.22
C HIS A 184 -10.03 -5.66 -6.91
N ARG A 185 -11.22 -5.17 -6.53
CA ARG A 185 -11.87 -4.02 -7.17
C ARG A 185 -11.68 -2.74 -6.37
N VAL A 186 -11.22 -1.69 -7.02
CA VAL A 186 -11.10 -0.36 -6.40
C VAL A 186 -12.14 0.59 -6.98
N ILE A 187 -13.05 1.06 -6.14
CA ILE A 187 -14.17 1.91 -6.52
C ILE A 187 -13.93 3.30 -5.92
N VAL A 188 -13.84 4.31 -6.79
CA VAL A 188 -13.81 5.70 -6.36
C VAL A 188 -15.23 6.17 -6.04
N ASN A 189 -15.60 6.20 -4.76
CA ASN A 189 -16.91 6.64 -4.29
C ASN A 189 -16.86 7.12 -2.83
N ASP A 190 -17.88 7.86 -2.41
CA ASP A 190 -18.13 8.08 -0.99
C ASP A 190 -18.53 6.76 -0.32
N GLY A 191 -17.85 6.38 0.75
CA GLY A 191 -18.09 5.10 1.41
C GLY A 191 -19.48 5.01 2.05
N ALA A 192 -20.01 6.09 2.62
CA ALA A 192 -21.34 6.09 3.22
C ALA A 192 -22.44 6.00 2.14
N GLU A 193 -22.22 6.61 0.97
CA GLU A 193 -23.11 6.46 -0.18
C GLU A 193 -23.02 5.04 -0.77
N TYR A 194 -21.81 4.51 -0.97
CA TYR A 194 -21.62 3.14 -1.45
C TYR A 194 -22.37 2.12 -0.59
N LEU A 195 -22.36 2.27 0.75
CA LEU A 195 -23.09 1.38 1.65
C LEU A 195 -24.61 1.36 1.34
N LYS A 196 -25.22 2.51 1.03
CA LYS A 196 -26.64 2.58 0.66
C LYS A 196 -26.89 1.91 -0.70
N GLU A 197 -26.03 2.17 -1.67
CA GLU A 197 -26.16 1.57 -3.00
C GLU A 197 -25.96 0.05 -2.95
N ALA A 198 -25.00 -0.44 -2.16
CA ALA A 198 -24.74 -1.86 -1.95
C ALA A 198 -25.96 -2.56 -1.32
N LEU A 199 -26.61 -1.91 -0.35
CA LEU A 199 -27.87 -2.40 0.21
C LEU A 199 -28.98 -2.48 -0.84
N TYR A 200 -29.10 -1.45 -1.68
CA TYR A 200 -30.06 -1.43 -2.78
C TYR A 200 -29.79 -2.55 -3.81
N ARG A 201 -28.52 -2.85 -4.08
CA ARG A 201 -28.09 -3.96 -4.94
C ARG A 201 -28.22 -5.34 -4.28
N GLY A 202 -28.54 -5.39 -2.98
CA GLY A 202 -28.66 -6.64 -2.23
C GLY A 202 -27.32 -7.32 -1.95
N GLU A 203 -26.21 -6.58 -1.98
CA GLU A 203 -24.87 -7.11 -1.67
C GLU A 203 -24.78 -7.60 -0.22
N ARG A 204 -23.87 -8.54 0.03
CA ARG A 204 -23.50 -9.02 1.36
C ARG A 204 -22.02 -9.29 1.44
N PHE A 205 -21.45 -9.10 2.62
CA PHE A 205 -20.03 -9.28 2.89
C PHE A 205 -19.81 -10.16 4.12
N ASP A 206 -18.79 -11.00 4.05
CA ASP A 206 -18.30 -11.82 5.16
C ASP A 206 -17.45 -10.98 6.14
N ALA A 207 -16.84 -9.90 5.64
CA ALA A 207 -16.19 -8.90 6.48
C ALA A 207 -16.34 -7.48 5.93
N ILE A 208 -16.45 -6.51 6.82
CA ILE A 208 -16.33 -5.09 6.52
C ILE A 208 -15.16 -4.52 7.31
N LEU A 209 -14.23 -3.88 6.62
CA LEU A 209 -13.05 -3.22 7.16
C LEU A 209 -13.20 -1.71 6.97
N LEU A 210 -13.19 -0.95 8.06
CA LEU A 210 -13.29 0.50 8.04
C LEU A 210 -11.93 1.14 8.36
N ASP A 211 -11.24 1.61 7.32
CA ASP A 211 -9.94 2.31 7.38
C ASP A 211 -10.04 3.70 6.70
N ALA A 212 -11.09 4.43 7.04
CA ALA A 212 -11.36 5.76 6.47
C ALA A 212 -10.85 6.84 7.42
N THR A 213 -9.79 7.55 7.04
CA THR A 213 -9.15 8.57 7.89
C THR A 213 -9.17 9.95 7.23
N TYR A 214 -9.23 11.01 8.05
CA TYR A 214 -9.06 12.37 7.52
C TYR A 214 -7.61 12.58 7.10
N SER A 215 -7.43 13.06 5.86
CA SER A 215 -6.12 13.56 5.43
C SER A 215 -5.70 14.77 6.26
N ASN A 216 -6.61 15.62 6.72
CA ASN A 216 -6.25 16.72 7.63
C ASN A 216 -6.21 16.27 9.10
N ARG A 217 -5.04 16.39 9.74
CA ARG A 217 -4.81 16.06 11.16
C ARG A 217 -5.27 17.11 12.17
N ASN A 218 -6.00 18.15 11.74
CA ASN A 218 -6.60 19.14 12.64
C ASN A 218 -7.85 18.65 13.38
N ASN A 219 -8.34 17.45 13.05
CA ASN A 219 -9.50 16.84 13.72
C ASN A 219 -9.08 16.11 15.00
N TYR A 220 -9.91 16.20 16.06
CA TYR A 220 -9.69 15.50 17.33
C TYR A 220 -9.78 13.97 17.21
N ILE A 221 -10.60 13.48 16.27
CA ILE A 221 -10.67 12.08 15.85
C ILE A 221 -10.28 12.05 14.37
N THR A 222 -9.21 11.35 14.06
CA THR A 222 -8.69 11.23 12.69
C THR A 222 -9.13 9.95 11.99
N ALA A 223 -9.46 8.89 12.74
CA ALA A 223 -9.83 7.57 12.25
C ALA A 223 -10.84 6.91 13.23
N PRO A 224 -12.01 6.43 12.75
CA PRO A 224 -12.58 6.69 11.43
C PRO A 224 -12.97 8.18 11.26
N VAL A 225 -13.28 8.60 10.04
CA VAL A 225 -13.99 9.89 9.83
C VAL A 225 -15.37 9.83 10.47
N LYS A 226 -15.83 10.96 11.03
CA LYS A 226 -17.01 10.99 11.92
C LYS A 226 -18.29 10.51 11.24
N GLU A 227 -18.37 10.66 9.91
CA GLU A 227 -19.51 10.24 9.10
C GLU A 227 -19.80 8.73 9.24
N PHE A 228 -18.77 7.90 9.49
CA PHE A 228 -18.98 6.46 9.73
C PHE A 228 -19.43 6.12 11.17
N LEU A 229 -19.53 7.12 12.04
CA LEU A 229 -20.06 6.98 13.39
C LEU A 229 -21.56 7.33 13.48
N ASP A 230 -22.16 7.80 12.38
CA ASP A 230 -23.59 8.09 12.32
C ASP A 230 -24.41 6.79 12.42
N GLU A 231 -25.50 6.82 13.18
CA GLU A 231 -26.33 5.64 13.47
C GLU A 231 -26.82 4.93 12.20
N ASP A 232 -27.26 5.69 11.20
CA ASP A 232 -27.72 5.14 9.93
C ASP A 232 -26.58 4.48 9.13
N VAL A 233 -25.36 5.01 9.21
CA VAL A 233 -24.19 4.44 8.51
C VAL A 233 -23.75 3.16 9.20
N ILE A 234 -23.67 3.15 10.54
CA ILE A 234 -23.41 1.94 11.33
C ILE A 234 -24.46 0.87 11.04
N LYS A 235 -25.73 1.24 11.00
CA LYS A 235 -26.82 0.33 10.66
C LYS A 235 -26.67 -0.23 9.25
N ASN A 236 -26.28 0.59 8.27
CA ASN A 236 -26.07 0.11 6.90
C ASN A 236 -24.93 -0.90 6.81
N MET A 237 -23.82 -0.67 7.52
CA MET A 237 -22.73 -1.65 7.62
C MET A 237 -23.23 -2.96 8.24
N GLY A 238 -23.97 -2.89 9.35
CA GLY A 238 -24.55 -4.08 9.99
C GLY A 238 -25.51 -4.87 9.09
N LEU A 239 -26.33 -4.19 8.27
CA LEU A 239 -27.26 -4.83 7.33
C LEU A 239 -26.57 -5.48 6.12
N LEU A 240 -25.34 -5.06 5.81
CA LEU A 240 -24.53 -5.62 4.73
C LEU A 240 -23.70 -6.82 5.17
N LEU A 241 -23.49 -7.01 6.46
CA LEU A 241 -22.82 -8.21 6.98
C LEU A 241 -23.72 -9.44 6.81
N GLY A 242 -23.11 -10.56 6.44
CA GLY A 242 -23.72 -11.88 6.52
C GLY A 242 -24.03 -12.28 7.97
N GLU A 243 -24.71 -13.41 8.16
CA GLU A 243 -25.09 -13.92 9.49
C GLU A 243 -23.89 -14.10 10.43
N ASP A 244 -22.77 -14.57 9.90
CA ASP A 244 -21.49 -14.74 10.60
C ASP A 244 -20.45 -13.66 10.23
N GLY A 245 -20.92 -12.55 9.66
CA GLY A 245 -20.06 -11.49 9.15
C GLY A 245 -19.40 -10.69 10.27
N ASN A 246 -18.14 -10.30 10.07
CA ASN A 246 -17.37 -9.55 11.05
C ASN A 246 -17.08 -8.11 10.63
N PHE A 247 -17.10 -7.19 11.59
CA PHE A 247 -16.76 -5.78 11.39
C PHE A 247 -15.44 -5.44 12.08
N TYR A 248 -14.59 -4.69 11.40
CA TYR A 248 -13.28 -4.25 11.90
C TYR A 248 -13.11 -2.75 11.65
N ILE A 249 -12.56 -2.05 12.64
CA ILE A 249 -12.28 -0.60 12.64
C ILE A 249 -11.00 -0.30 13.40
#